data_AF-B4IN58-F1
#
_entry.id   AF-B4IN58-F1
#
_cell.length_a   1.000
_cell.length_b   1.000
_cell.length_c   1.000
_cell.angle_alpha   90.00
_cell.angle_beta   90.00
_cell.angle_gamma   90.00
#
_symmetry.space_group_name_H-M   'P 1'
#
loop_
_entity.id
_entity.type
_entity.pdbx_description
1 polymer ?
#
loop_
_entity_poly.entity_id
_entity_poly.type
_entity_poly.pdbx_seq_one_letter_code
_entity_poly.pdbx_strand_id
1 'polypeptide(L)'
;MSLEYFTETLQVILNPVFDSSLDWVFGDEEMWYGMIHARYIMSERGVDDMRQKYERGDFEVCPKLSCRQKGLPVGPSDVWVKSNVKIFYPRCNDTQLDQRH
;
A
#
# COMPACT_ATOMS: atom_id res chain seq x y z
N MET A 1 -17.89 -16.86 4.25
CA MET A 1 -17.34 -16.25 3.03
C MET A 1 -15.87 -15.86 3.15
N SER A 2 -15.43 -14.80 3.89
CA SER A 2 -14.04 -14.32 3.75
C SER A 2 -12.90 -15.28 4.18
N LEU A 3 -13.18 -16.30 4.98
CA LEU A 3 -12.18 -17.29 5.42
C LEU A 3 -12.21 -18.61 4.64
N GLU A 4 -13.16 -18.80 3.73
CA GLU A 4 -13.34 -20.10 3.03
C GLU A 4 -12.19 -20.42 2.07
N TYR A 5 -11.43 -19.41 1.63
CA TYR A 5 -10.31 -19.55 0.69
C TYR A 5 -9.01 -18.95 1.23
N PHE A 6 -8.89 -18.79 2.56
CA PHE A 6 -7.74 -18.12 3.16
C PHE A 6 -6.40 -18.78 2.78
N THR A 7 -6.36 -20.11 2.73
CA THR A 7 -5.13 -20.86 2.42
C THR A 7 -4.72 -20.67 0.97
N GLU A 8 -5.70 -20.73 0.08
CA GLU A 8 -5.55 -20.58 -1.37
C GLU A 8 -5.12 -19.15 -1.71
N THR A 9 -5.78 -18.14 -1.15
CA THR A 9 -5.39 -16.73 -1.29
C THR A 9 -3.98 -16.49 -0.77
N LEU A 10 -3.60 -17.10 0.35
CA LEU A 10 -2.25 -16.97 0.89
C LEU A 10 -1.20 -17.64 -0.01
N GLN A 11 -1.53 -18.77 -0.65
CA GLN A 11 -0.64 -19.40 -1.63
C GLN A 11 -0.39 -18.47 -2.82
N VAL A 12 -1.42 -17.75 -3.29
CA VAL A 12 -1.25 -16.74 -4.36
C VAL A 12 -0.32 -15.62 -3.90
N ILE A 13 -0.59 -15.02 -2.73
CA ILE A 13 0.18 -13.88 -2.20
C ILE A 13 1.66 -14.23 -1.98
N LEU A 14 1.94 -15.47 -1.56
CA LEU A 14 3.30 -15.92 -1.26
C LEU A 14 4.02 -16.54 -2.46
N ASN A 15 3.38 -16.69 -3.62
CA ASN A 15 3.99 -17.31 -4.78
C ASN A 15 5.07 -16.38 -5.37
N PRO A 16 6.35 -16.79 -5.41
CA PRO A 16 7.42 -15.99 -6.00
C PRO A 16 7.34 -15.91 -7.54
N VAL A 17 6.51 -16.74 -8.18
CA VAL A 17 6.30 -16.74 -9.63
C VAL A 17 4.92 -16.14 -9.92
N PHE A 18 4.90 -14.96 -10.55
CA PHE A 18 3.67 -14.39 -11.10
C PHE A 18 3.35 -15.09 -12.41
N ASP A 19 2.50 -16.12 -12.34
CA ASP A 19 2.02 -16.83 -13.52
C ASP A 19 0.59 -16.41 -13.83
N SER A 20 0.43 -15.52 -14.82
CA SER A 20 -0.87 -15.04 -15.27
C SER A 20 -1.71 -16.10 -16.01
N SER A 21 -1.16 -17.30 -16.25
CA SER A 21 -1.88 -18.42 -16.90
C SER A 21 -2.59 -19.35 -15.93
N LEU A 22 -2.30 -19.22 -14.63
CA LEU A 22 -3.03 -19.88 -13.57
C LEU A 22 -4.24 -19.01 -13.19
N ASP A 23 -5.41 -19.62 -13.06
CA ASP A 23 -6.66 -18.99 -12.60
C ASP A 23 -6.56 -18.63 -11.09
N TRP A 24 -5.63 -17.75 -10.75
CA TRP A 24 -5.36 -17.27 -9.38
C TRP A 24 -6.38 -16.24 -8.89
N VAL A 25 -7.67 -16.46 -9.12
CA VAL A 25 -8.67 -15.39 -8.98
C VAL A 25 -9.78 -15.83 -8.04
N PHE A 26 -9.44 -15.90 -6.75
CA PHE A 26 -10.44 -15.89 -5.68
C PHE A 26 -10.99 -14.48 -5.46
N GLY A 27 -10.34 -13.45 -6.03
CA GLY A 27 -10.82 -12.07 -6.10
C GLY A 27 -10.57 -11.25 -4.83
N ASP A 28 -9.94 -11.87 -3.82
CA ASP A 28 -9.66 -11.27 -2.52
C ASP A 28 -8.15 -11.04 -2.30
N GLU A 29 -7.27 -11.44 -3.22
CA GLU A 29 -5.81 -11.41 -3.05
C GLU A 29 -5.29 -10.00 -2.77
N GLU A 30 -5.79 -9.02 -3.53
CA GLU A 30 -5.44 -7.61 -3.37
C GLU A 30 -5.86 -7.08 -1.99
N MET A 31 -7.07 -7.46 -1.55
CA MET A 31 -7.59 -7.10 -0.23
C MET A 31 -6.70 -7.68 0.88
N TRP A 32 -6.43 -8.98 0.83
CA TRP A 32 -5.63 -9.66 1.84
C TRP A 32 -4.20 -9.14 1.88
N TYR A 33 -3.56 -8.94 0.73
CA TYR A 33 -2.24 -8.31 0.66
C TYR A 33 -2.27 -6.91 1.25
N GLY A 34 -3.24 -6.07 0.91
CA GLY A 34 -3.40 -4.72 1.45
C GLY A 34 -3.54 -4.71 2.98
N MET A 35 -4.36 -5.62 3.53
CA MET A 35 -4.55 -5.74 4.98
C MET A 35 -3.30 -6.26 5.71
N ILE A 36 -2.60 -7.23 5.13
CA ILE A 36 -1.31 -7.72 5.66
C ILE A 36 -0.28 -6.59 5.63
N HIS A 37 -0.19 -5.88 4.50
CA HIS A 37 0.74 -4.77 4.30
C HIS A 37 0.49 -3.62 5.31
N ALA A 38 -0.77 -3.26 5.57
CA ALA A 38 -1.12 -2.24 6.56
C ALA A 38 -0.60 -2.58 7.98
N ARG A 39 -0.54 -3.87 8.34
CA ARG A 39 0.07 -4.32 9.61
C ARG A 39 1.59 -4.38 9.51
N TYR A 40 2.13 -4.83 8.38
CA TYR A 40 3.57 -4.93 8.15
C TYR A 40 4.28 -3.59 8.34
N ILE A 41 3.77 -2.50 7.75
CA ILE A 41 4.38 -1.17 7.82
C ILE A 41 4.42 -0.56 9.23
N MET A 42 3.69 -1.14 10.18
CA MET A 42 3.72 -0.75 11.60
C MET A 42 4.77 -1.52 12.41
N SER A 43 5.36 -2.58 11.84
CA SER A 43 6.49 -3.29 12.45
C SER A 43 7.79 -2.52 12.26
N GLU A 44 8.79 -2.77 13.11
CA GLU A 44 10.12 -2.13 13.01
C GLU A 44 10.73 -2.29 11.61
N ARG A 45 10.72 -3.51 11.06
CA ARG A 45 11.22 -3.80 9.70
C ARG A 45 10.42 -3.07 8.63
N GLY A 46 9.10 -3.07 8.74
CA GLY A 46 8.23 -2.39 7.76
C GLY A 46 8.40 -0.88 7.77
N VAL A 47 8.60 -0.26 8.95
CA VAL A 47 8.93 1.17 9.07
C VAL A 47 10.27 1.46 8.37
N ASP A 48 11.29 0.63 8.59
CA ASP A 48 12.59 0.79 7.94
C ASP A 48 12.53 0.63 6.41
N ASP A 49 11.74 -0.31 5.91
CA ASP A 49 11.53 -0.48 4.46
C ASP A 49 10.80 0.74 3.86
N MET A 50 9.76 1.24 4.54
CA MET A 50 9.04 2.44 4.10
C MET A 50 9.93 3.69 4.15
N ARG A 51 10.82 3.81 5.14
CA ARG A 51 11.84 4.86 5.20
C ARG A 51 12.79 4.78 4.01
N GLN A 52 13.29 3.60 3.66
CA GLN A 52 14.18 3.45 2.49
C GLN A 52 13.48 3.86 1.19
N LYS A 53 12.21 3.48 1.00
CA LYS A 53 11.39 3.91 -0.15
C LYS A 53 11.22 5.44 -0.20
N TYR A 54 10.97 6.06 0.97
CA TYR A 54 10.91 7.51 1.10
C TYR A 54 12.23 8.19 0.73
N GLU A 55 13.34 7.69 1.24
CA GLU A 55 14.69 8.21 0.94
C GLU A 55 15.04 8.08 -0.54
N ARG A 56 14.63 7.00 -1.20
CA ARG A 56 14.80 6.81 -2.66
C ARG A 56 13.90 7.72 -3.50
N GLY A 57 12.81 8.21 -2.93
CA GLY A 57 11.82 9.00 -3.69
C GLY A 57 10.84 8.13 -4.45
N ASP A 58 10.58 6.92 -3.95
CA ASP A 58 9.58 5.99 -4.50
C ASP A 58 8.15 6.48 -4.22
N PHE A 59 7.97 7.60 -3.50
CA PHE A 59 6.69 8.26 -3.26
C PHE A 59 6.65 9.64 -3.91
N GLU A 60 5.45 10.20 -4.03
CA GLU A 60 5.25 11.50 -4.67
C GLU A 60 5.91 12.65 -3.91
N VAL A 61 6.20 13.73 -4.63
CA VAL A 61 6.68 14.99 -4.09
C VAL A 61 5.55 16.00 -4.12
N CYS A 62 5.45 16.81 -3.07
CA CYS A 62 4.38 17.80 -2.95
C CYS A 62 4.37 18.72 -4.18
N PRO A 63 3.22 18.85 -4.88
CA PRO A 63 3.11 19.67 -6.08
C PRO A 63 3.19 21.17 -5.77
N LYS A 64 2.99 21.57 -4.50
CA LYS A 64 3.16 22.95 -4.07
C LYS A 64 4.64 23.34 -4.21
N LEU A 65 4.91 24.33 -5.06
CA LEU A 65 6.26 24.84 -5.34
C LEU A 65 7.02 25.27 -4.06
N SER A 66 6.31 25.83 -3.08
CA SER A 66 6.85 26.25 -1.79
C SER A 66 7.16 25.09 -0.84
N CYS A 67 6.56 23.91 -1.06
CA CYS A 67 6.74 22.74 -0.22
C CYS A 67 7.81 21.82 -0.80
N ARG A 68 7.58 21.24 -1.98
CA ARG A 68 8.46 20.25 -2.66
C ARG A 68 8.99 19.12 -1.74
N GLN A 69 8.29 18.81 -0.66
CA GLN A 69 8.67 17.75 0.27
C GLN A 69 8.19 16.40 -0.28
N LYS A 70 8.99 15.34 -0.13
CA LYS A 70 8.55 13.97 -0.39
C LYS A 70 7.39 13.60 0.55
N GLY A 71 6.39 12.92 0.03
CA GLY A 71 5.22 12.47 0.77
C GLY A 71 5.32 11.01 1.19
N LEU A 72 4.38 10.60 2.04
CA LEU A 72 4.20 9.22 2.48
C LEU A 72 2.77 8.76 2.18
N PRO A 73 2.56 7.51 1.73
CA PRO A 73 1.22 6.99 1.53
C PRO A 73 0.49 6.82 2.86
N VAL A 74 -0.79 7.18 2.89
CA VAL A 74 -1.69 7.06 4.04
C VAL A 74 -3.04 6.54 3.60
N GLY A 75 -3.63 5.66 4.42
CA GLY A 75 -5.01 5.20 4.30
C GLY A 75 -5.92 6.04 5.19
N PRO A 76 -6.87 6.82 4.64
CA PRO A 76 -7.82 7.61 5.45
C PRO A 76 -8.80 6.75 6.25
N SER A 77 -8.97 5.48 5.87
CA SER A 77 -9.76 4.49 6.59
C SER A 77 -9.00 3.17 6.63
N ASP A 78 -9.20 2.44 7.72
CA ASP A 78 -8.77 1.06 7.97
C ASP A 78 -9.77 0.01 7.44
N VAL A 79 -10.88 0.45 6.83
CA VAL A 79 -11.91 -0.41 6.23
C VAL A 79 -11.64 -0.50 4.72
N TRP A 80 -11.53 -1.73 4.21
CA TRP A 80 -11.34 -2.00 2.78
C TRP A 80 -12.41 -1.30 1.93
N VAL A 81 -12.01 -0.80 0.74
CA VAL A 81 -12.86 -0.09 -0.25
C VAL A 81 -13.46 1.24 0.23
N LYS A 82 -13.34 1.62 1.52
CA LYS A 82 -13.93 2.86 2.04
C LYS A 82 -13.21 4.12 1.58
N SER A 83 -11.91 4.03 1.31
CA SER A 83 -11.12 5.16 0.81
C SER A 83 -9.90 4.69 0.04
N ASN A 84 -9.57 5.39 -1.04
CA ASN A 84 -8.30 5.21 -1.74
C ASN A 84 -7.12 5.73 -0.92
N VAL A 85 -5.93 5.21 -1.25
CA VAL A 85 -4.66 5.70 -0.72
C VAL A 85 -4.48 7.17 -1.08
N LYS A 86 -3.96 7.94 -0.13
CA LYS A 86 -3.60 9.34 -0.31
C LYS A 86 -2.12 9.54 0.03
N ILE A 87 -1.54 10.65 -0.40
CA ILE A 87 -0.18 11.05 -0.03
C ILE A 87 -0.23 12.19 0.98
N PHE A 88 0.41 11.98 2.13
CA PHE A 88 0.60 12.97 3.18
C PHE A 88 1.96 13.68 3.02
N TYR A 89 1.95 15.01 3.12
CA TYR A 89 3.15 15.85 3.04
C TYR A 89 3.43 16.54 4.39
N PRO A 90 4.46 16.11 5.15
CA PRO A 90 4.70 16.61 6.50
C PRO A 90 4.97 18.11 6.58
N ARG A 91 5.64 18.68 5.56
CA ARG A 91 6.03 20.10 5.55
C ARG A 91 4.84 21.05 5.45
N CYS A 92 3.82 20.73 4.65
CA CYS A 92 2.63 21.57 4.51
C CYS A 92 1.40 21.04 5.24
N ASN A 93 1.55 19.94 6.00
CA ASN A 93 0.49 19.25 6.73
C ASN A 93 -0.78 19.03 5.89
N ASP A 94 -0.58 18.55 4.66
CA ASP A 94 -1.65 18.41 3.66
C ASP A 94 -1.65 16.98 3.11
N THR A 95 -2.83 16.52 2.68
CA THR A 95 -3.06 15.17 2.15
C THR A 95 -3.77 15.26 0.80
N GLN A 96 -3.18 14.65 -0.23
CA GLN A 96 -3.69 14.69 -1.61
C GLN A 96 -3.92 13.27 -2.15
N LEU A 97 -4.71 13.13 -3.21
CA LEU A 97 -4.84 11.84 -3.89
C LEU A 97 -3.49 11.43 -4.48
N ASP A 98 -3.15 10.14 -4.36
CA ASP A 98 -2.03 9.55 -5.09
C ASP A 98 -2.33 9.63 -6.60
N GLN A 99 -1.44 10.22 -7.37
CA GLN A 99 -1.61 10.45 -8.82
C GLN A 99 -0.95 9.36 -9.67
N ARG A 100 -0.35 8.34 -9.04
CA ARG A 100 0.38 7.28 -9.73
C ARG A 100 -0.44 6.04 -10.09
N HIS A 101 -1.76 6.08 -9.96
CA HIS A 101 -2.67 5.02 -10.40
C HIS A 101 -3.92 5.60 -11.06
#